data_AF-A0A832MW46-F1
#
_entry.id   AF-A0A832MW46-F1
#
_cell.length_a   1.000
_cell.length_b   1.000
_cell.length_c   1.000
_cell.angle_alpha   90.00
_cell.angle_beta   90.00
_cell.angle_gamma   90.00
#
_symmetry.space_group_name_H-M   'P 1'
#
loop_
_entity.id
_entity.type
_entity.pdbx_description
1 polymer ?
#
loop_
_entity_poly.entity_id
_entity_poly.type
_entity_poly.pdbx_seq_one_letter_code
_entity_poly.pdbx_strand_id
1 'polypeptide(L)'
;GIEMLAQKARGISYEKFLKLKHLIASHHGEFEWGSPVLPKTPEALVLHFVENMDSKINRVMQIIDKEDKEKDWSEYDSNLSRRFFLK
;
A
#
# COMPACT_ATOMS: atom_id res chain seq x y z
N GLY A 1 5.78 8.99 10.05
CA GLY A 1 5.50 9.70 8.77
C GLY A 1 5.38 11.22 8.96
N ILE A 2 4.29 11.68 9.58
CA ILE A 2 3.97 13.12 9.67
C ILE A 2 4.97 13.95 10.48
N GLU A 3 5.48 13.43 11.60
CA GLU A 3 6.48 14.14 12.42
C GLU A 3 7.79 14.38 11.65
N MET A 4 8.24 13.38 10.88
CA MET A 4 9.42 13.50 10.02
C MET A 4 9.20 14.53 8.90
N LEU A 5 8.00 14.59 8.33
CA LEU A 5 7.66 15.60 7.33
C LEU A 5 7.78 17.01 7.92
N ALA A 6 7.26 17.24 9.13
CA ALA A 6 7.34 18.53 9.80
C ALA A 6 8.80 18.98 10.05
N GLN A 7 9.69 18.05 10.38
CA GLN A 7 11.11 18.35 10.59
C GLN A 7 11.86 18.67 9.29
N LYS A 8 11.50 18.00 8.19
CA LYS A 8 12.24 18.06 6.91
C LYS A 8 11.66 19.04 5.88
N ALA A 9 10.42 19.50 6.01
CA ALA A 9 9.74 20.34 5.02
C ALA A 9 10.18 21.83 5.01
N ARG A 10 11.46 22.13 5.27
CA ARG A 10 11.98 23.51 5.24
C ARG A 10 11.92 24.06 3.81
N GLY A 11 11.42 25.28 3.65
CA GLY A 11 11.32 25.95 2.35
C GLY A 11 10.18 25.49 1.45
N ILE A 12 9.28 24.63 1.95
CA ILE A 12 8.07 24.21 1.23
C ILE A 12 6.93 25.16 1.57
N SER A 13 6.16 25.59 0.57
CA SER A 13 4.94 26.38 0.78
C SER A 13 3.93 25.64 1.66
N TYR A 14 3.16 26.36 2.46
CA TYR A 14 2.13 25.76 3.33
C TYR A 14 1.15 24.84 2.59
N GLU A 15 0.73 25.22 1.37
CA GLU A 15 -0.17 24.40 0.55
C GLU A 15 0.44 23.03 0.21
N LYS A 16 1.68 23.01 -0.30
CA LYS A 16 2.40 21.76 -0.60
C LYS A 16 2.62 20.93 0.66
N PHE A 17 2.95 21.56 1.79
CA PHE A 17 3.09 20.87 3.07
C PHE A 17 1.78 20.17 3.46
N LEU A 18 0.64 20.84 3.31
CA LEU A 18 -0.67 20.28 3.61
C LEU A 18 -1.02 19.10 2.68
N LYS A 19 -0.73 19.20 1.38
CA LYS A 19 -0.92 18.10 0.43
C LYS A 19 -0.06 16.88 0.78
N LEU A 20 1.21 17.08 1.13
CA LEU A 20 2.10 16.00 1.57
C LEU A 20 1.62 15.36 2.88
N LYS A 21 1.16 16.17 3.82
CA LYS A 21 0.56 15.68 5.07
C LYS A 21 -0.67 14.82 4.78
N HIS A 22 -1.54 15.24 3.85
CA HIS A 22 -2.71 14.48 3.44
C HIS A 22 -2.32 13.15 2.78
N LEU A 23 -1.36 13.14 1.85
CA LEU A 23 -0.84 11.91 1.24
C LEU A 23 -0.42 10.87 2.28
N ILE A 24 0.42 11.27 3.24
CA ILE A 24 0.87 10.37 4.30
C ILE A 24 -0.27 9.99 5.25
N ALA A 25 -1.24 10.85 5.49
CA ALA A 25 -2.36 10.54 6.37
C ALA A 25 -3.40 9.62 5.71
N SER A 26 -3.52 9.61 4.39
CA SER A 26 -4.60 8.91 3.69
C SER A 26 -4.17 7.70 2.86
N HIS A 27 -2.88 7.37 2.81
CA HIS A 27 -2.34 6.37 1.89
C HIS A 27 -2.89 4.94 2.12
N HIS A 28 -3.36 4.60 3.33
CA HIS A 28 -4.07 3.34 3.57
C HIS A 28 -5.46 3.28 2.94
N GLY A 29 -6.00 4.42 2.47
CA GLY A 29 -7.20 4.49 1.63
C GLY A 29 -8.52 4.37 2.35
N GLU A 30 -8.65 3.36 3.21
CA GLU A 30 -9.89 3.00 3.89
C GLU A 30 -9.71 3.03 5.42
N PHE A 31 -10.78 3.36 6.14
CA PHE A 31 -10.76 3.36 7.60
C PHE A 31 -10.47 1.96 8.17
N GLU A 32 -11.01 0.92 7.52
CA GLU A 32 -10.79 -0.48 7.89
C GLU A 32 -9.33 -0.92 7.74
N TRP A 33 -8.56 -0.24 6.89
CA TRP A 33 -7.13 -0.48 6.66
C TRP A 33 -6.24 0.47 7.47
N GLY A 34 -6.81 1.15 8.47
CA GLY A 34 -6.07 2.01 9.39
C GLY A 34 -5.86 3.44 8.88
N SER A 35 -6.53 3.85 7.81
CA SER A 35 -6.44 5.23 7.33
C SER A 35 -7.18 6.18 8.28
N PRO A 36 -6.54 7.18 8.91
CA PRO A 36 -7.24 8.17 9.73
C PRO A 36 -8.15 9.11 8.91
N VAL A 37 -7.90 9.23 7.60
CA VAL A 37 -8.72 10.00 6.66
C VAL A 37 -8.74 9.32 5.29
N LEU A 38 -9.80 9.53 4.50
CA LEU A 38 -9.86 9.02 3.13
C LEU A 38 -8.99 9.85 2.17
N PRO A 39 -8.51 9.28 1.05
CA PRO A 39 -7.91 10.03 -0.05
C PRO A 39 -8.87 11.08 -0.60
N LYS A 40 -8.43 12.34 -0.69
CA LYS A 40 -9.24 13.49 -1.14
C LYS A 40 -8.63 14.22 -2.34
N THR A 41 -7.50 13.72 -2.84
CA THR A 41 -6.86 14.26 -4.04
C THR A 41 -6.54 13.10 -5.00
N PRO A 42 -6.40 13.38 -6.31
CA PRO A 42 -6.02 12.36 -7.29
C PRO A 42 -4.70 11.67 -6.92
N GLU A 43 -3.71 12.42 -6.45
CA GLU A 43 -2.40 11.89 -6.05
C GLU A 43 -2.53 10.96 -4.85
N ALA A 44 -3.39 11.29 -3.88
CA ALA A 44 -3.63 10.46 -2.71
C ALA A 44 -4.32 9.15 -3.07
N LEU A 45 -5.26 9.20 -4.02
CA LEU A 45 -5.96 8.01 -4.48
C LEU A 45 -5.02 7.09 -5.27
N VAL A 46 -4.18 7.65 -6.13
CA VAL A 46 -3.15 6.90 -6.86
C VAL A 46 -2.15 6.28 -5.89
N LEU A 47 -1.64 7.04 -4.92
CA LEU A 47 -0.71 6.53 -3.91
C LEU A 47 -1.31 5.34 -3.16
N HIS A 48 -2.57 5.45 -2.75
CA HIS A 48 -3.29 4.37 -2.11
C HIS A 48 -3.35 3.09 -2.96
N PHE A 49 -3.71 3.21 -4.23
CA PHE A 49 -3.77 2.04 -5.11
C PHE A 49 -2.40 1.42 -5.37
N VAL A 50 -1.36 2.22 -5.51
CA VAL A 50 0.01 1.73 -5.68
C VAL A 50 0.44 0.95 -4.44
N GLU A 51 0.19 1.47 -3.24
CA GLU A 51 0.57 0.79 -2.00
C GLU A 51 -0.23 -0.50 -1.76
N ASN A 52 -1.54 -0.47 -2.04
CA ASN A 52 -2.37 -1.68 -1.96
C ASN A 52 -1.90 -2.76 -2.95
N MET A 53 -1.54 -2.35 -4.17
CA MET A 53 -1.01 -3.24 -5.20
C MET A 53 0.35 -3.83 -4.78
N ASP A 54 1.27 -2.99 -4.31
CA ASP A 54 2.60 -3.43 -3.85
C ASP A 54 2.48 -4.48 -2.73
N SER A 55 1.65 -4.21 -1.72
CA SER A 55 1.39 -5.17 -0.63
C SER A 55 0.85 -6.51 -1.13
N LYS A 56 -0.11 -6.48 -2.05
CA LYS A 56 -0.68 -7.70 -2.64
C LYS A 56 0.35 -8.46 -3.48
N ILE A 57 1.11 -7.79 -4.34
CA ILE A 57 2.14 -8.42 -5.17
C ILE A 57 3.24 -9.02 -4.30
N ASN A 58 3.72 -8.29 -3.28
CA ASN A 58 4.71 -8.81 -2.33
C ASN A 58 4.22 -10.08 -1.63
N ARG A 59 2.94 -10.13 -1.25
CA ARG A 59 2.33 -11.37 -0.71
C ARG A 59 2.33 -12.50 -1.73
N VAL A 60 1.95 -12.23 -2.98
CA VAL A 60 1.97 -13.23 -4.05
C VAL A 60 3.36 -13.79 -4.27
N MET A 61 4.38 -12.93 -4.36
CA MET A 61 5.77 -13.36 -4.53
C MET A 61 6.23 -14.23 -3.36
N GLN A 62 5.91 -13.85 -2.12
CA GLN A 62 6.21 -14.67 -0.94
C GLN A 62 5.51 -16.03 -0.92
N ILE A 63 4.28 -16.12 -1.47
CA ILE A 63 3.58 -17.40 -1.62
C ILE A 63 4.34 -18.26 -2.63
N ILE A 64 4.61 -17.72 -3.82
CA ILE A 64 5.30 -18.44 -4.90
C ILE A 64 6.68 -18.93 -4.44
N ASP A 65 7.46 -18.09 -3.76
CA ASP A 65 8.82 -18.41 -3.32
C ASP A 65 8.87 -19.50 -2.22
N LYS A 66 7.78 -19.70 -1.47
CA LYS A 66 7.71 -20.69 -0.38
C LYS A 66 7.21 -22.05 -0.84
N GLU A 67 6.55 -22.13 -1.99
CA GLU A 67 5.94 -23.37 -2.47
C GLU A 67 6.96 -24.31 -3.11
N ASP A 68 6.62 -25.60 -3.10
CA ASP A 68 7.40 -26.62 -3.78
C ASP A 68 7.25 -26.47 -5.30
N LYS A 69 8.38 -26.47 -6.02
CA LYS A 69 8.46 -26.34 -7.48
C LYS A 69 7.83 -27.54 -8.21
N GLU A 70 7.60 -28.65 -7.52
CA GLU A 70 6.88 -29.79 -8.09
C GLU A 70 5.36 -29.61 -8.11
N LYS A 71 4.80 -28.63 -7.39
CA LYS A 71 3.35 -28.33 -7.41
C LYS A 71 2.97 -27.43 -8.58
N ASP A 72 1.76 -27.62 -9.10
CA ASP A 72 1.19 -26.75 -10.15
C ASP A 72 0.50 -25.51 -9.56
N TRP A 73 0.02 -25.59 -8.31
CA TRP A 73 -0.73 -24.53 -7.64
C TRP A 73 -0.23 -24.34 -6.21
N SER A 74 -0.28 -23.08 -5.73
CA SER A 74 -0.05 -22.75 -4.32
C SER A 74 -1.17 -23.27 -3.41
N GLU A 75 -0.90 -23.28 -2.11
CA GLU A 75 -1.95 -23.34 -1.10
C GLU A 75 -2.92 -22.15 -1.21
N TYR A 76 -4.11 -22.30 -0.62
CA TYR A 76 -5.13 -21.26 -0.64
C TYR A 76 -4.73 -20.09 0.26
N ASP A 77 -4.68 -18.90 -0.33
CA ASP A 77 -4.41 -17.69 0.41
C ASP A 77 -5.72 -17.04 0.89
N SER A 78 -5.94 -16.97 2.20
CA SER A 78 -7.16 -16.39 2.76
C SER A 78 -7.29 -14.89 2.50
N ASN A 79 -6.19 -14.14 2.53
CA ASN A 79 -6.20 -12.69 2.34
C ASN A 79 -6.50 -12.28 0.90
N LEU A 80 -6.07 -13.07 -0.09
CA LEU A 80 -6.33 -12.85 -1.52
C LEU A 80 -7.48 -13.71 -2.06
N SER A 81 -8.00 -14.60 -1.21
CA SER A 81 -9.10 -15.53 -1.48
C SER A 81 -8.92 -16.33 -2.78
N ARG A 82 -7.72 -16.83 -3.02
CA ARG A 82 -7.37 -17.57 -4.24
C ARG A 82 -6.12 -18.43 -4.08
N ARG A 83 -5.86 -19.27 -5.09
CA ARG A 83 -4.58 -19.96 -5.30
C ARG A 83 -3.85 -19.31 -6.48
N PHE A 84 -2.54 -19.46 -6.51
CA PHE A 84 -1.68 -18.98 -7.59
C PHE A 84 -1.10 -20.15 -8.36
N PHE A 85 -0.99 -20.00 -9.68
CA PHE A 85 -0.37 -20.99 -10.55
C PHE A 85 1.15 -20.84 -10.50
N LEU A 86 1.88 -21.96 -10.44
CA LEU A 86 3.32 -21.99 -10.16
C LEU A 86 4.18 -22.47 -11.33
N LYS A 87 3.58 -23.08 -12.36
CA LYS A 87 4.30 -23.67 -13.50
C LYS A 87 3.97 -23.00 -14.83
#